data_AF-A0A1Z9DJQ2-F1
#
_entry.id   AF-A0A1Z9DJQ2-F1
#
_cell.length_a   1.000
_cell.length_b   1.000
_cell.length_c   1.000
_cell.angle_alpha   90.00
_cell.angle_beta   90.00
_cell.angle_gamma   90.00
#
_symmetry.space_group_name_H-M   'P 1'
#
loop_
_entity.id
_entity.type
_entity.pdbx_description
1 polymer ?
#
loop_
_entity_poly.entity_id
_entity_poly.type
_entity_poly.pdbx_seq_one_letter_code
_entity_poly.pdbx_strand_id
1 'polypeptide(L)' 'MGQTITHAYENVRDIFISDNVTYKNKWYQVLINYISGETDKTGYTPLYNRTILIDDDGNRVTCHNYKQLRYVKW' A
#
# COMPACT_ATOMS: atom_id res chain seq x y z
N MET A 1 -1.26 -26.97 1.06
CA MET A 1 -0.77 -25.62 0.75
C MET A 1 -1.99 -24.79 0.39
N GLY A 2 -2.38 -23.83 1.24
CA GLY A 2 -3.55 -22.99 0.98
C GLY A 2 -3.28 -22.04 -0.19
N GLN A 3 -4.28 -21.81 -1.05
CA GLN A 3 -4.18 -20.81 -2.10
C GLN A 3 -4.15 -19.42 -1.46
N THR A 4 -3.12 -18.63 -1.76
CA THR A 4 -3.09 -17.20 -1.44
C THR A 4 -4.14 -16.49 -2.28
N ILE A 5 -5.18 -15.95 -1.64
CA ILE A 5 -6.21 -15.17 -2.33
C ILE A 5 -5.75 -13.72 -2.36
N THR A 6 -5.67 -13.16 -3.57
CA THR A 6 -5.31 -11.75 -3.76
C THR A 6 -6.47 -10.94 -4.32
N HIS A 7 -6.67 -9.72 -3.81
CA HIS A 7 -7.73 -8.82 -4.25
C HIS A 7 -7.15 -7.48 -4.73
N ALA A 8 -7.74 -6.89 -5.76
CA ALA A 8 -7.44 -5.51 -6.13
C ALA A 8 -8.13 -4.55 -5.15
N TYR A 9 -7.52 -3.40 -4.91
CA TYR A 9 -8.19 -2.29 -4.23
C TYR A 9 -9.07 -1.54 -5.24
N GLU A 10 -10.28 -1.17 -4.82
CA GLU A 10 -11.21 -0.39 -5.64
C GLU A 10 -10.99 1.12 -5.46
N ASN A 11 -10.53 1.54 -4.28
CA ASN A 11 -10.20 2.91 -3.95
C ASN A 11 -8.86 3.03 -3.22
N VAL A 12 -8.19 4.18 -3.35
CA VAL A 12 -6.97 4.48 -2.57
C VAL A 12 -7.25 4.52 -1.07
N ARG A 13 -8.50 4.81 -0.66
CA ARG A 13 -8.94 4.84 0.74
C ARG A 13 -9.13 3.47 1.36
N ASP A 14 -9.17 2.42 0.56
CA ASP A 14 -9.33 1.05 1.04
C ASP A 14 -8.00 0.43 1.51
N ILE A 15 -6.89 1.15 1.32
CA ILE A 15 -5.54 0.69 1.69
C ILE A 15 -5.27 1.08 3.14
N PHE A 16 -5.03 0.10 3.98
CA PHE A 16 -4.70 0.30 5.39
C PHE A 16 -3.23 0.06 5.68
N ILE A 17 -2.73 0.73 6.72
CA ILE A 17 -1.41 0.44 7.29
C ILE A 17 -1.41 -1.03 7.74
N SER A 18 -0.30 -1.72 7.51
CA SER A 18 -0.10 -3.14 7.78
C SER A 18 -0.79 -4.13 6.83
N ASP A 19 -1.50 -3.65 5.79
CA ASP A 19 -1.97 -4.52 4.73
C ASP A 19 -0.79 -5.27 4.09
N ASN A 20 -0.93 -6.59 3.95
CA ASN A 20 0.00 -7.39 3.17
C ASN A 20 -0.39 -7.27 1.71
N VAL A 21 0.55 -6.89 0.85
CA VAL A 21 0.30 -6.67 -0.56
C VAL A 21 1.35 -7.33 -1.43
N THR A 22 0.97 -7.66 -2.66
CA THR A 22 1.93 -7.86 -3.73
C THR A 22 2.02 -6.62 -4.61
N TYR A 23 3.25 -6.28 -5.00
CA TYR A 23 3.58 -5.19 -5.90
C TYR A 23 4.71 -5.63 -6.81
N LYS A 24 4.52 -5.58 -8.14
CA LYS A 24 5.51 -6.03 -9.13
C LYS A 24 6.05 -7.45 -8.82
N ASN A 25 5.15 -8.37 -8.50
CA ASN A 25 5.45 -9.78 -8.17
C ASN A 25 6.33 -9.99 -6.93
N LYS A 26 6.43 -9.01 -6.04
CA LYS A 26 7.11 -9.11 -4.74
C LYS A 26 6.13 -8.81 -3.61
N TRP A 27 6.42 -9.37 -2.44
CA TRP A 27 5.63 -9.18 -1.22
C TRP A 27 6.13 -7.97 -0.44
N TYR A 28 5.19 -7.22 0.10
CA TYR A 28 5.45 -6.08 0.97
C TYR A 28 4.34 -5.93 2.00
N GLN A 29 4.62 -5.15 3.03
CA GLN A 29 3.61 -4.57 3.90
C GLN A 29 3.43 -3.08 3.61
N VAL A 30 2.20 -2.58 3.73
CA VAL A 30 1.93 -1.14 3.64
C VAL A 30 2.40 -0.45 4.91
N LEU A 31 3.35 0.48 4.76
CA LEU A 31 3.88 1.29 5.86
C LEU A 31 3.06 2.57 6.04
N ILE A 32 2.80 3.29 4.95
CA ILE A 32 2.04 4.56 4.95
C ILE A 32 1.23 4.64 3.67
N ASN A 33 0.00 5.13 3.75
CA ASN A 33 -0.82 5.50 2.59
C ASN A 33 -1.12 7.00 2.64
N TYR A 34 -0.63 7.75 1.65
CA TYR A 34 -0.91 9.17 1.49
C TYR A 34 -2.03 9.38 0.48
N ILE A 35 -3.08 10.07 0.89
CA ILE A 35 -4.23 10.41 0.04
C ILE A 35 -4.19 11.91 -0.23
N SER A 36 -4.17 12.26 -1.52
CA SER A 36 -4.11 13.64 -2.00
C SER A 36 -5.19 14.50 -1.36
N GLY A 37 -4.78 15.63 -0.79
CA GLY A 37 -5.68 16.57 -0.12
C GLY A 37 -6.06 16.22 1.33
N GLU A 38 -5.65 15.07 1.86
CA GLU A 38 -5.86 14.72 3.27
C GLU A 38 -4.65 15.11 4.11
N THR A 39 -4.86 16.01 5.07
CA THR A 39 -3.80 16.46 5.99
C THR A 39 -3.59 15.43 7.10
N ASP A 40 -2.36 14.97 7.27
CA ASP A 40 -2.00 14.05 8.34
C ASP A 40 -1.82 14.76 9.69
N LYS A 41 -1.59 13.97 10.76
CA LYS A 41 -1.42 14.48 12.13
C LYS A 41 -0.18 15.37 12.30
N THR A 42 0.76 15.36 11.35
CA THR A 42 1.96 16.20 11.35
C THR A 42 1.75 17.54 10.63
N GLY A 43 0.57 17.74 10.03
CA GLY A 43 0.24 18.93 9.24
C GLY A 43 0.66 18.81 7.77
N TYR A 44 1.11 17.65 7.33
CA TYR A 44 1.49 17.43 5.94
C TYR A 44 0.28 17.05 5.08
N THR A 45 0.06 17.77 3.99
CA THR A 45 -0.97 17.47 2.98
C THR A 45 -0.29 17.05 1.68
N PRO A 46 -0.42 15.79 1.24
CA PRO A 46 0.18 15.33 -0.01
C PRO A 46 -0.56 15.90 -1.22
N LEU A 47 0.21 16.27 -2.25
CA LEU A 47 -0.31 16.72 -3.55
C LEU A 47 -0.78 15.56 -4.46
N TYR A 48 -0.31 14.35 -4.19
CA TYR A 48 -0.59 13.16 -4.98
C TYR A 48 -0.74 11.93 -4.09
N ASN A 49 -1.58 10.99 -4.53
CA ASN A 49 -1.68 9.68 -3.89
C ASN A 49 -0.35 8.93 -4.03
N ARG A 50 0.10 8.33 -2.93
CA ARG A 50 1.22 7.37 -2.95
C ARG A 50 1.18 6.48 -1.73
N THR A 51 1.60 5.24 -1.90
CA THR A 51 1.69 4.26 -0.82
C THR A 51 3.15 3.89 -0.64
N ILE A 52 3.66 3.99 0.59
CA ILE A 52 4.99 3.53 0.96
C ILE A 52 4.86 2.09 1.42
N LEU A 53 5.61 1.20 0.78
CA LEU A 53 5.68 -0.22 1.09
C LEU A 53 7.04 -0.54 1.71
N ILE A 54 7.09 -1.58 2.53
CA ILE A 54 8.31 -2.11 3.14
C ILE A 54 8.38 -3.64 2.95
N ASP A 55 9.54 -4.15 2.58
CA ASP A 55 9.81 -5.59 2.52
C ASP A 55 10.42 -6.11 3.85
N ASP A 56 10.60 -7.43 3.95
CA ASP A 56 11.12 -8.09 5.16
C ASP A 56 12.58 -7.72 5.46
N ASP A 57 13.33 -7.27 4.45
CA ASP A 57 14.71 -6.77 4.58
C ASP A 57 14.74 -5.29 5.02
N GLY A 58 13.58 -4.65 5.17
CA GLY A 58 13.44 -3.25 5.56
C GLY A 58 13.59 -2.25 4.42
N ASN A 59 13.72 -2.72 3.16
CA ASN A 59 13.77 -1.83 1.99
C ASN A 59 12.40 -1.21 1.74
N ARG A 60 12.41 0.08 1.38
CA ARG A 60 11.18 0.84 1.11
C ARG A 60 11.02 1.12 -0.36
N VAL A 61 9.80 1.00 -0.85
CA VAL A 61 9.43 1.39 -2.21
C VAL A 61 8.17 2.25 -2.21
N THR A 62 8.11 3.20 -3.14
CA THR A 62 6.94 4.07 -3.32
C THR A 62 6.10 3.57 -4.49
N CYS A 63 4.83 3.26 -4.22
CA CYS A 63 3.84 2.98 -5.24
C CYS A 63 2.99 4.23 -5.51
N HIS A 64 3.05 4.76 -6.72
CA HIS A 64 2.27 5.94 -7.14
C HIS A 64 0.90 5.61 -7.73
N ASN A 65 0.60 4.32 -7.97
CA ASN A 65 -0.66 3.88 -8.55
C ASN A 65 -1.16 2.64 -7.82
N TYR A 66 -2.14 2.83 -6.92
CA TYR A 66 -2.69 1.75 -6.09
C TYR A 66 -3.25 0.56 -6.89
N LYS A 67 -3.63 0.76 -8.17
CA LYS A 67 -4.11 -0.32 -9.04
C LYS A 67 -3.04 -1.38 -9.32
N GLN A 68 -1.77 -1.09 -9.03
CA GLN A 68 -0.66 -2.06 -9.10
C GLN A 68 -0.51 -2.91 -7.84
N LEU A 69 -1.22 -2.58 -6.76
CA LEU A 69 -1.22 -3.34 -5.52
C LEU A 69 -2.27 -4.45 -5.58
N ARG A 70 -1.97 -5.57 -4.94
CA ARG A 70 -2.97 -6.60 -4.64
C ARG A 70 -2.91 -6.93 -3.16
N TYR A 71 -4.00 -6.69 -2.43
CA TYR A 71 -4.16 -7.14 -1.06
C TYR A 71 -4.04 -8.65 -0.99
N VAL A 72 -3.34 -9.16 0.01
CA VAL A 72 -3.16 -10.58 0.27
C VAL A 72 -3.88 -10.96 1.54
N LYS A 73 -4.89 -11.82 1.40
CA LYS A 73 -5.61 -12.38 2.53
C LYS A 73 -4.94 -13.67 2.98
N TRP A 74 -4.66 -13.75 4.28
CA TRP A 74 -4.21 -14.98 4.96
C TRP A 74 -5.40 -15.76 5.51
#